data_AF-F9HDV8-F1
#
_entry.id   AF-F9HDV8-F1
#
_cell.length_a   1.000
_cell.length_b   1.000
_cell.length_c   1.000
_cell.angle_alpha   90.00
_cell.angle_beta   90.00
_cell.angle_gamma   90.00
#
_symmetry.space_group_name_H-M   'P 1'
#
loop_
_entity.id
_entity.type
_entity.pdbx_description
1 polymer ?
#
loop_
_entity_poly.entity_id
_entity_poly.type
_entity_poly.pdbx_seq_one_letter_code
_entity_poly.pdbx_strand_id
1 'polypeptide(L)'
;MSKHQEILSYLEELPVGKRVSVRSISNHLGVSDGTAYRAIKEAENRGIVETRPRSGTIRVKSQKVAIERLTFAEIAEVTSSEVLAGQEGLEREFSKFSIGAMTEQNILSYLHDGGLLIVGDRTRIQLLALENENAVLVTGGFQVHDDVLKLANQKGIPVLRSKNDTFTIATMINKALSNVQIKTDILTVEKLYRPSHEYGFLRETDTVKDYLDLVRKNRSSRFPVINQHQVVVGVVTMRDAGDKSPSTTIDKVMSRSLFLVGLSTNIANVSQRMIAEDFEMVPVVRNNQTLLGVVTRRDVMEKMSRSQVSALPTFSEQIGQKLSYHHDEVVITVEPFMLEKNGVLANGVLAEILTHMTQDLVVNSGRNLIIEQMLIYFLQAVQIDDILRIQARIIHHTRRSAIIDYDIYHGHQIVSKANITVKIN
;
A
#
# COMPACT_ATOMS: atom_id res chain seq x y z
N MET A 1 28.28 6.20 -21.33
CA MET A 1 26.94 5.63 -21.11
C MET A 1 26.56 4.82 -22.33
N SER A 2 25.67 3.83 -22.23
CA SER A 2 25.21 3.14 -23.45
C SER A 2 24.28 4.06 -24.24
N LYS A 3 24.29 3.96 -25.58
CA LYS A 3 23.34 4.69 -26.45
C LYS A 3 21.88 4.44 -26.07
N HIS A 4 21.59 3.31 -25.44
CA HIS A 4 20.27 2.95 -24.93
C HIS A 4 19.90 3.74 -23.66
N GLN A 5 20.83 3.89 -22.71
CA GLN A 5 20.63 4.71 -21.51
C GLN A 5 20.47 6.20 -21.85
N GLU A 6 21.21 6.70 -22.83
CA GLU A 6 21.08 8.09 -23.30
C GLU A 6 19.67 8.40 -23.85
N ILE A 7 19.04 7.44 -24.53
CA ILE A 7 17.66 7.58 -25.02
C ILE A 7 16.67 7.62 -23.84
N LEU A 8 16.87 6.80 -22.81
CA LEU A 8 16.01 6.79 -21.63
C LEU A 8 16.10 8.13 -20.87
N SER A 9 17.31 8.64 -20.63
CA SER A 9 17.51 9.95 -19.99
C SER A 9 16.86 11.07 -20.80
N TYR A 10 17.04 11.06 -22.12
CA TYR A 10 16.39 12.01 -23.02
C TYR A 10 14.86 11.97 -22.91
N LEU A 11 14.28 10.76 -22.87
CA LEU A 11 12.83 10.58 -22.72
C LEU A 11 12.31 11.11 -21.38
N GLU A 12 13.08 10.95 -20.30
CA GLU A 12 12.71 11.46 -18.97
C GLU A 12 12.65 12.98 -18.91
N GLU A 13 13.56 13.67 -19.61
CA GLU A 13 13.64 15.13 -19.69
C GLU A 13 12.55 15.77 -20.56
N LEU A 14 11.86 14.99 -21.40
CA LEU A 14 10.78 15.54 -22.24
C LEU A 14 9.61 16.04 -21.38
N PRO A 15 8.97 17.17 -21.75
CA PRO A 15 7.73 17.62 -21.15
C PRO A 15 6.63 16.57 -21.26
N VAL A 16 5.87 16.37 -20.18
CA VAL A 16 4.69 15.50 -20.17
C VAL A 16 3.70 15.94 -21.26
N GLY A 17 3.20 14.99 -22.04
CA GLY A 17 2.33 15.20 -23.20
C GLY A 17 3.07 15.31 -24.54
N LYS A 18 4.40 15.40 -24.56
CA LYS A 18 5.17 15.48 -25.82
C LYS A 18 5.13 14.16 -26.58
N ARG A 19 4.86 14.21 -27.89
CA ARG A 19 4.88 13.03 -28.77
C ARG A 19 6.31 12.51 -28.96
N VAL A 20 6.42 11.19 -28.95
CA VAL A 20 7.66 10.43 -29.11
C VAL A 20 7.51 9.52 -30.33
N SER A 21 8.52 9.48 -31.19
CA SER A 21 8.57 8.55 -32.31
C SER A 21 9.97 8.00 -32.50
N VAL A 22 10.05 6.76 -33.00
CA VAL A 22 11.32 6.08 -33.32
C VAL A 22 12.21 6.98 -34.17
N ARG A 23 11.68 7.49 -35.29
CA ARG A 23 12.42 8.37 -36.22
C ARG A 23 12.92 9.65 -35.57
N SER A 24 12.13 10.28 -34.70
CA SER A 24 12.54 11.50 -34.00
C SER A 24 13.72 11.24 -33.07
N ILE A 25 13.73 10.10 -32.38
CA ILE A 25 14.81 9.71 -31.46
C ILE A 25 16.05 9.30 -32.23
N SER A 26 15.91 8.46 -33.26
CA SER A 26 17.01 8.00 -34.12
C SER A 26 17.78 9.17 -34.72
N ASN A 27 17.06 10.17 -35.25
CA ASN A 27 17.65 11.35 -35.88
C ASN A 27 18.29 12.30 -34.85
N HIS A 28 17.70 12.47 -33.67
CA HIS A 28 18.20 13.40 -32.67
C HIS A 28 19.47 12.87 -31.98
N LEU A 29 19.53 11.57 -31.71
CA LEU A 29 20.61 10.93 -30.93
C LEU A 29 21.60 10.12 -31.79
N GLY A 30 21.42 10.08 -33.12
CA GLY A 30 22.34 9.37 -34.02
C GLY A 30 22.41 7.87 -33.74
N VAL A 31 21.24 7.24 -33.57
CA VAL A 31 21.09 5.80 -33.26
C VAL A 31 20.26 5.09 -34.33
N SER A 32 20.38 3.76 -34.41
CA SER A 32 19.55 2.98 -35.34
C SER A 32 18.10 2.90 -34.85
N ASP A 33 17.16 2.76 -35.80
CA ASP A 33 15.72 2.62 -35.51
C ASP A 33 15.44 1.43 -34.58
N GLY A 34 16.19 0.34 -34.69
CA GLY A 34 16.06 -0.82 -33.80
C GLY A 34 16.45 -0.50 -32.35
N THR A 35 17.51 0.28 -32.13
CA THR A 35 17.93 0.72 -30.79
C THR A 35 16.92 1.71 -30.20
N ALA A 36 16.44 2.67 -31.00
CA ALA A 36 15.39 3.61 -30.59
C ALA A 36 14.08 2.90 -30.25
N TYR A 37 13.67 1.91 -31.05
CA TYR A 37 12.46 1.12 -30.79
C TYR A 37 12.56 0.33 -29.47
N ARG A 38 13.68 -0.36 -29.24
CA ARG A 38 13.92 -1.10 -27.98
C ARG A 38 13.89 -0.17 -26.77
N ALA A 39 14.52 0.99 -26.87
CA ALA A 39 14.52 1.98 -25.79
C ALA A 39 13.12 2.58 -25.53
N ILE A 40 12.32 2.83 -26.56
CA ILE A 40 10.93 3.28 -26.40
C ILE A 40 10.08 2.19 -25.73
N LYS A 41 10.25 0.92 -26.11
CA LYS A 41 9.53 -0.21 -25.47
C LYS A 41 9.90 -0.37 -24.00
N GLU A 42 11.17 -0.19 -23.67
CA GLU A 42 11.61 -0.19 -22.28
C GLU A 42 11.11 1.03 -21.51
N ALA A 43 11.12 2.22 -22.13
CA ALA A 43 10.55 3.43 -21.55
C ALA A 43 9.03 3.30 -21.31
N GLU A 44 8.32 2.56 -22.18
CA GLU A 44 6.92 2.21 -22.00
C GLU A 44 6.72 1.29 -20.79
N ASN A 45 7.56 0.25 -20.64
CA ASN A 45 7.55 -0.63 -19.46
C ASN A 45 7.88 0.12 -18.16
N ARG A 46 8.75 1.14 -18.21
CA ARG A 46 9.09 2.01 -17.08
C ARG A 46 8.06 3.12 -16.83
N GLY A 47 6.97 3.15 -17.59
CA GLY A 47 5.92 4.16 -17.48
C GLY A 47 6.40 5.58 -17.82
N ILE A 48 7.53 5.73 -18.52
CA ILE A 48 8.06 7.03 -18.97
C ILE A 48 7.22 7.53 -20.15
N VAL A 49 6.80 6.62 -21.04
CA VAL A 49 5.95 6.91 -22.21
C VAL A 49 4.77 5.94 -22.27
N GLU A 50 3.70 6.30 -22.99
CA GLU A 50 2.51 5.46 -23.18
C GLU A 50 2.10 5.49 -24.66
N THR A 51 1.86 4.33 -25.28
CA THR A 51 1.34 4.26 -26.65
C THR A 51 -0.18 4.23 -26.66
N ARG A 52 -0.80 5.27 -27.22
CA ARG A 52 -2.26 5.37 -27.33
C ARG A 52 -2.74 5.06 -28.76
N PRO A 53 -3.90 4.39 -28.91
CA PRO A 53 -4.53 4.25 -30.22
C PRO A 53 -4.71 5.62 -30.87
N ARG A 54 -4.25 5.76 -32.13
CA ARG A 54 -4.33 6.98 -32.97
C ARG A 54 -3.42 8.17 -32.60
N SER A 55 -3.06 8.35 -31.33
CA SER A 55 -2.21 9.48 -30.89
C SER A 55 -0.70 9.18 -30.91
N GLY A 56 -0.32 7.91 -31.08
CA GLY A 56 1.07 7.46 -31.03
C GLY A 56 1.61 7.36 -29.61
N THR A 57 2.92 7.21 -29.47
CA THR A 57 3.59 7.18 -28.17
C THR A 57 3.77 8.60 -27.63
N ILE A 58 3.35 8.85 -26.40
CA ILE A 58 3.45 10.16 -25.74
C ILE A 58 4.23 10.03 -24.43
N ARG A 59 4.98 11.07 -24.07
CA ARG A 59 5.56 11.22 -22.73
C ARG A 59 4.41 11.33 -21.74
N VAL A 60 4.35 10.40 -20.79
CA VAL A 60 3.41 10.49 -19.66
C VAL A 60 4.18 10.85 -18.41
N LYS A 61 3.53 11.34 -17.35
CA LYS A 61 4.23 11.52 -16.08
C LYS A 61 4.72 10.13 -15.65
N SER A 62 6.03 9.97 -15.43
CA SER A 62 6.56 8.68 -14.96
C SER A 62 5.82 8.34 -13.68
N GLN A 63 4.93 7.35 -13.78
CA GLN A 63 4.48 6.65 -12.60
C GLN A 63 5.72 5.87 -12.17
N LYS A 64 6.60 6.50 -11.40
CA LYS A 64 7.39 5.77 -10.42
C LYS A 64 6.39 5.22 -9.42
N VAL A 65 5.57 4.26 -9.85
CA VAL A 65 5.12 3.24 -8.92
C VAL A 65 6.42 2.55 -8.58
N ALA A 66 7.08 3.01 -7.53
CA ALA A 66 7.84 2.08 -6.72
C ALA A 66 6.78 1.09 -6.22
N ILE A 67 6.43 0.14 -7.07
CA ILE A 67 5.93 -1.14 -6.58
C ILE A 67 7.12 -1.56 -5.74
N GLU A 68 6.95 -1.57 -4.43
CA GLU A 68 7.93 -2.18 -3.56
C GLU A 68 8.07 -3.60 -4.07
N ARG A 69 9.13 -3.87 -4.82
CA ARG A 69 9.40 -5.17 -5.40
C ARG A 69 10.52 -5.73 -4.57
N LEU A 70 10.39 -7.01 -4.22
CA LEU A 70 11.46 -7.67 -3.48
C LEU A 70 12.71 -7.69 -4.36
N THR A 71 13.88 -7.51 -3.78
CA THR A 71 15.16 -7.80 -4.42
C THR A 71 15.64 -9.20 -4.05
N PHE A 72 16.63 -9.74 -4.77
CA PHE A 72 17.23 -11.02 -4.36
C PHE A 72 17.94 -10.93 -3.01
N ALA A 73 18.45 -9.74 -2.62
CA ALA A 73 18.98 -9.48 -1.29
C ALA A 73 17.90 -9.67 -0.20
N GLU A 74 16.73 -9.07 -0.41
CA GLU A 74 15.59 -9.19 0.52
C GLU A 74 15.07 -10.62 0.57
N ILE A 75 15.05 -11.35 -0.56
CA ILE A 75 14.72 -12.78 -0.56
C ILE A 75 15.71 -13.58 0.27
N ALA A 76 17.02 -13.32 0.14
CA ALA A 76 18.04 -13.99 0.93
C ALA A 76 17.85 -13.73 2.43
N GLU A 77 17.54 -12.49 2.81
CA GLU A 77 17.25 -12.12 4.20
C GLU A 77 16.01 -12.82 4.75
N VAL A 78 14.87 -12.73 4.05
CA VAL A 78 13.60 -13.33 4.47
C VAL A 78 13.70 -14.85 4.62
N THR A 79 14.48 -15.49 3.75
CA THR A 79 14.69 -16.94 3.77
C THR A 79 15.84 -17.38 4.67
N SER A 80 16.55 -16.44 5.30
CA SER A 80 17.78 -16.67 6.06
C SER A 80 18.79 -17.51 5.26
N SER A 81 18.90 -17.21 3.97
CA SER A 81 19.77 -17.91 3.04
C SER A 81 21.15 -17.26 2.99
N GLU A 82 22.17 -18.08 2.86
CA GLU A 82 23.54 -17.66 2.58
C GLU A 82 23.71 -17.37 1.10
N VAL A 83 24.38 -16.26 0.76
CA VAL A 83 24.74 -15.93 -0.62
C VAL A 83 26.06 -16.60 -0.96
N LEU A 84 26.04 -17.59 -1.87
CA LEU A 84 27.24 -18.33 -2.26
C LEU A 84 27.98 -17.70 -3.45
N ALA A 85 27.24 -17.10 -4.39
CA ALA A 85 27.80 -16.51 -5.61
C ALA A 85 26.84 -15.46 -6.20
N GLY A 86 27.33 -14.67 -7.15
CA GLY A 86 26.52 -13.75 -7.96
C GLY A 86 26.12 -12.48 -7.22
N GLN A 87 26.97 -11.97 -6.32
CA GLN A 87 26.69 -10.81 -5.46
C GLN A 87 26.26 -9.57 -6.24
N GLU A 88 26.78 -9.36 -7.45
CA GLU A 88 26.40 -8.24 -8.33
C GLU A 88 24.90 -8.22 -8.70
N GLY A 89 24.23 -9.37 -8.62
CA GLY A 89 22.81 -9.50 -8.95
C GLY A 89 21.85 -9.34 -7.78
N LEU A 90 22.35 -9.13 -6.54
CA LEU A 90 21.51 -9.11 -5.34
C LEU A 90 20.49 -7.96 -5.32
N GLU A 91 20.87 -6.80 -5.85
CA GLU A 91 20.00 -5.61 -5.92
C GLU A 91 18.99 -5.67 -7.08
N ARG A 92 18.99 -6.73 -7.89
CA ARG A 92 18.02 -6.90 -8.97
C ARG A 92 16.65 -7.27 -8.40
N GLU A 93 15.61 -6.76 -9.05
CA GLU A 93 14.22 -7.07 -8.71
C GLU A 93 13.90 -8.55 -8.93
N PHE A 94 13.26 -9.15 -7.93
CA PHE A 94 12.65 -10.45 -7.98
C PHE A 94 11.27 -10.34 -8.67
N SER A 95 11.03 -11.20 -9.67
CA SER A 95 9.74 -11.23 -10.37
C SER A 95 8.81 -12.33 -9.87
N LYS A 96 9.27 -13.58 -9.87
CA LYS A 96 8.50 -14.78 -9.53
C LYS A 96 9.44 -15.91 -9.16
N PHE A 97 8.97 -16.82 -8.31
CA PHE A 97 9.69 -18.06 -8.04
C PHE A 97 8.98 -19.29 -8.63
N SER A 98 9.77 -20.31 -8.93
CA SER A 98 9.32 -21.63 -9.37
C SER A 98 10.01 -22.71 -8.54
N ILE A 99 9.36 -23.88 -8.38
CA ILE A 99 9.92 -25.03 -7.64
C ILE A 99 10.39 -26.09 -8.65
N GLY A 100 11.67 -26.41 -8.61
CA GLY A 100 12.35 -27.38 -9.49
C GLY A 100 12.11 -28.83 -9.10
N ALA A 101 10.84 -29.28 -9.07
CA ALA A 101 10.51 -30.69 -8.77
C ALA A 101 10.65 -31.62 -9.99
N MET A 102 10.58 -31.08 -11.20
CA MET A 102 10.53 -31.81 -12.47
C MET A 102 11.92 -32.14 -13.08
N THR A 103 11.92 -32.89 -14.18
CA THR A 103 13.11 -33.25 -14.97
C THR A 103 13.63 -32.05 -15.80
N GLU A 104 14.86 -32.17 -16.31
CA GLU A 104 15.52 -31.12 -17.13
C GLU A 104 14.73 -30.73 -18.38
N GLN A 105 14.03 -31.68 -18.99
CA GLN A 105 13.26 -31.43 -20.21
C GLN A 105 12.07 -30.50 -19.97
N ASN A 106 11.50 -30.51 -18.76
CA ASN A 106 10.26 -29.79 -18.46
C ASN A 106 10.52 -28.43 -17.79
N ILE A 107 11.67 -28.27 -17.13
CA ILE A 107 11.93 -27.09 -16.28
C ILE A 107 11.97 -25.78 -17.05
N LEU A 108 12.37 -25.79 -18.33
CA LEU A 108 12.48 -24.60 -19.18
C LEU A 108 11.19 -23.78 -19.23
N SER A 109 10.04 -24.44 -19.22
CA SER A 109 8.73 -23.76 -19.25
C SER A 109 8.37 -22.99 -17.97
N TYR A 110 9.11 -23.20 -16.88
CA TYR A 110 8.92 -22.57 -15.58
C TYR A 110 9.99 -21.51 -15.25
N LEU A 111 10.99 -21.37 -16.12
CA LEU A 111 12.02 -20.35 -16.01
C LEU A 111 11.51 -19.06 -16.68
N HIS A 112 11.70 -17.94 -16.00
CA HIS A 112 11.24 -16.64 -16.45
C HIS A 112 12.35 -15.60 -16.25
N ASP A 113 12.36 -14.54 -17.05
CA ASP A 113 13.36 -13.47 -16.89
C ASP A 113 13.23 -12.84 -15.49
N GLY A 114 14.36 -12.74 -14.78
CA GLY A 114 14.41 -12.25 -13.40
C GLY A 114 13.75 -13.18 -12.38
N GLY A 115 13.53 -14.45 -12.72
CA GLY A 115 12.94 -15.45 -11.84
C GLY A 115 13.93 -16.07 -10.84
N LEU A 116 13.37 -16.74 -9.83
CA LEU A 116 14.10 -17.55 -8.86
C LEU A 116 13.67 -19.02 -8.97
N LEU A 117 14.63 -19.92 -9.15
CA LEU A 117 14.37 -21.35 -9.06
C LEU A 117 14.75 -21.89 -7.68
N ILE A 118 13.77 -22.43 -6.96
CA ILE A 118 13.99 -23.19 -5.72
C ILE A 118 14.23 -24.65 -6.09
N VAL A 119 15.39 -25.20 -5.74
CA VAL A 119 15.79 -26.56 -6.12
C VAL A 119 16.62 -27.23 -5.02
N GLY A 120 16.68 -28.57 -5.03
CA GLY A 120 17.58 -29.35 -4.18
C GLY A 120 18.97 -29.51 -4.80
N ASP A 121 19.54 -30.70 -4.67
CA ASP A 121 20.89 -31.10 -5.08
C ASP A 121 21.06 -31.43 -6.59
N ARG A 122 20.14 -30.98 -7.45
CA ARG A 122 20.18 -31.25 -8.89
C ARG A 122 21.07 -30.26 -9.64
N THR A 123 22.38 -30.49 -9.64
CA THR A 123 23.39 -29.59 -10.26
C THR A 123 23.04 -29.18 -11.69
N ARG A 124 22.58 -30.12 -12.54
CA ARG A 124 22.26 -29.79 -13.93
C ARG A 124 21.04 -28.87 -14.07
N ILE A 125 20.05 -29.00 -13.18
CA ILE A 125 18.90 -28.08 -13.11
C ILE A 125 19.34 -26.69 -12.62
N GLN A 126 20.25 -26.63 -11.63
CA GLN A 126 20.81 -25.37 -11.14
C GLN A 126 21.56 -24.62 -12.25
N LEU A 127 22.39 -25.33 -13.03
CA LEU A 127 23.09 -24.75 -14.20
C LEU A 127 22.09 -24.25 -15.24
N LEU A 128 21.07 -25.05 -15.57
CA LEU A 128 20.07 -24.67 -16.57
C LEU A 128 19.29 -23.41 -16.18
N ALA A 129 19.01 -23.23 -14.89
CA ALA A 129 18.39 -22.00 -14.38
C ALA A 129 19.28 -20.77 -14.63
N LEU A 130 20.56 -20.84 -14.26
CA LEU A 130 21.53 -19.76 -14.48
C LEU A 130 21.77 -19.48 -15.97
N GLU A 131 21.79 -20.52 -16.80
CA GLU A 131 21.88 -20.41 -18.26
C GLU A 131 20.72 -19.58 -18.83
N ASN A 132 19.53 -19.67 -18.24
CA ASN A 132 18.32 -18.94 -18.62
C ASN A 132 18.03 -17.74 -17.69
N GLU A 133 19.06 -17.11 -17.12
CA GLU A 133 18.95 -15.86 -16.35
C GLU A 133 18.07 -15.91 -15.09
N ASN A 134 17.90 -17.09 -14.49
CA ASN A 134 17.20 -17.28 -13.23
C ASN A 134 18.18 -17.44 -12.07
N ALA A 135 17.92 -16.74 -10.96
CA ALA A 135 18.61 -16.98 -9.71
C ALA A 135 18.28 -18.38 -9.18
N VAL A 136 19.15 -18.93 -8.33
CA VAL A 136 18.98 -20.28 -7.78
C VAL A 136 18.97 -20.21 -6.25
N LEU A 137 17.99 -20.85 -5.62
CA LEU A 137 17.97 -21.07 -4.17
C LEU A 137 18.00 -22.57 -3.90
N VAL A 138 19.12 -23.03 -3.33
CA VAL A 138 19.34 -24.43 -2.97
C VAL A 138 18.84 -24.69 -1.56
N THR A 139 17.89 -25.62 -1.44
CA THR A 139 17.21 -25.97 -0.16
C THR A 139 17.79 -27.22 0.47
N GLY A 140 17.49 -27.49 1.74
CA GLY A 140 17.96 -28.68 2.47
C GLY A 140 19.43 -28.67 2.86
N GLY A 141 20.13 -27.54 2.67
CA GLY A 141 21.54 -27.38 3.07
C GLY A 141 22.54 -28.13 2.19
N PHE A 142 22.12 -28.62 1.01
CA PHE A 142 23.02 -29.33 0.10
C PHE A 142 24.19 -28.46 -0.35
N GLN A 143 25.33 -29.10 -0.60
CA GLN A 143 26.47 -28.42 -1.20
C GLN A 143 26.17 -28.10 -2.67
N VAL A 144 26.67 -26.96 -3.12
CA VAL A 144 26.54 -26.50 -4.49
C VAL A 144 27.86 -26.72 -5.21
N HIS A 145 27.82 -27.31 -6.40
CA HIS A 145 29.02 -27.63 -7.17
C HIS A 145 29.73 -26.35 -7.64
N ASP A 146 31.06 -26.35 -7.66
CA ASP A 146 31.88 -25.18 -8.01
C ASP A 146 31.53 -24.60 -9.40
N ASP A 147 31.16 -25.45 -10.35
CA ASP A 147 30.79 -25.02 -11.70
C ASP A 147 29.53 -24.14 -11.71
N VAL A 148 28.58 -24.39 -10.81
CA VAL A 148 27.38 -23.56 -10.62
C VAL A 148 27.79 -22.19 -10.07
N LEU A 149 28.66 -22.18 -9.06
CA LEU A 149 29.14 -20.94 -8.43
C LEU A 149 29.95 -20.07 -9.41
N LYS A 150 30.83 -20.69 -10.21
CA LYS A 150 31.59 -20.01 -11.27
C LYS A 150 30.68 -19.39 -12.31
N LEU A 151 29.69 -20.14 -12.81
CA LEU A 151 28.74 -19.64 -13.81
C LEU A 151 27.88 -18.48 -13.24
N ALA A 152 27.43 -18.61 -12.00
CA ALA A 152 26.68 -17.58 -11.29
C ALA A 152 27.46 -16.27 -11.18
N ASN A 153 28.73 -16.34 -10.75
CA ASN A 153 29.61 -15.17 -10.68
C ASN A 153 29.87 -14.57 -12.06
N GLN A 154 30.13 -15.40 -13.08
CA GLN A 154 30.36 -14.93 -14.44
C GLN A 154 29.15 -14.16 -15.01
N LYS A 155 27.93 -14.60 -14.68
CA LYS A 155 26.69 -13.94 -15.13
C LYS A 155 26.19 -12.84 -14.18
N GLY A 156 26.78 -12.71 -12.99
CA GLY A 156 26.28 -11.83 -11.93
C GLY A 156 24.86 -12.20 -11.48
N ILE A 157 24.54 -13.50 -11.40
CA ILE A 157 23.22 -14.00 -11.00
C ILE A 157 23.33 -14.70 -9.65
N PRO A 158 22.50 -14.36 -8.63
CA PRO A 158 22.64 -14.91 -7.30
C PRO A 158 22.41 -16.43 -7.22
N VAL A 159 23.26 -17.10 -6.45
CA VAL A 159 23.04 -18.46 -5.95
C VAL A 159 22.99 -18.39 -4.43
N LEU A 160 21.85 -18.80 -3.89
CA LEU A 160 21.53 -18.78 -2.47
C LEU A 160 21.46 -20.21 -1.94
N ARG A 161 21.75 -20.39 -0.65
CA ARG A 161 21.60 -21.67 0.04
C ARG A 161 20.88 -21.49 1.37
N SER A 162 19.88 -22.32 1.62
CA SER A 162 19.22 -22.43 2.92
C SER A 162 19.25 -23.87 3.44
N LYS A 163 19.31 -24.02 4.77
CA LYS A 163 19.13 -25.31 5.44
C LYS A 163 17.67 -25.75 5.51
N ASN A 164 16.74 -24.82 5.32
CA ASN A 164 15.30 -25.11 5.32
C ASN A 164 14.90 -25.91 4.08
N ASP A 165 13.85 -26.70 4.19
CA ASP A 165 13.27 -27.44 3.07
C ASP A 165 12.52 -26.52 2.08
N THR A 166 12.17 -27.07 0.92
CA THR A 166 11.49 -26.34 -0.16
C THR A 166 10.15 -25.74 0.26
N PHE A 167 9.34 -26.46 1.06
CA PHE A 167 8.02 -25.96 1.49
C PHE A 167 8.17 -24.77 2.44
N THR A 168 9.09 -24.88 3.40
CA THR A 168 9.41 -23.80 4.32
C THR A 168 9.85 -22.53 3.57
N ILE A 169 10.77 -22.67 2.61
CA ILE A 169 11.25 -21.54 1.80
C ILE A 169 10.14 -20.92 0.95
N ALA A 170 9.35 -21.75 0.25
CA ALA A 170 8.23 -21.27 -0.56
C ALA A 170 7.21 -20.51 0.31
N THR A 171 6.94 -21.00 1.52
CA THR A 171 6.04 -20.35 2.49
C THR A 171 6.58 -18.99 2.95
N MET A 172 7.88 -18.92 3.27
CA MET A 172 8.55 -17.66 3.65
C MET A 172 8.47 -16.61 2.54
N ILE A 173 8.78 -17.01 1.29
CA ILE A 173 8.71 -16.11 0.13
C ILE A 173 7.27 -15.67 -0.12
N ASN A 174 6.29 -16.59 -0.09
CA ASN A 174 4.88 -16.25 -0.23
C ASN A 174 4.43 -15.24 0.82
N LYS A 175 4.83 -15.42 2.09
CA LYS A 175 4.53 -14.46 3.17
C LYS A 175 5.16 -13.09 2.91
N ALA A 176 6.40 -13.05 2.40
CA ALA A 176 7.07 -11.81 2.02
C ALA A 176 6.29 -11.05 0.94
N LEU A 177 5.90 -11.77 -0.12
CA LEU A 177 5.10 -11.23 -1.21
C LEU A 177 3.73 -10.73 -0.73
N SER A 178 3.12 -11.46 0.20
CA SER A 178 1.86 -11.06 0.84
C SER A 178 2.01 -9.72 1.56
N ASN A 179 3.08 -9.55 2.37
CA ASN A 179 3.33 -8.31 3.10
C ASN A 179 3.55 -7.12 2.17
N VAL A 180 4.30 -7.33 1.09
CA VAL A 180 4.53 -6.33 0.04
C VAL A 180 3.21 -5.95 -0.62
N GLN A 181 2.40 -6.94 -1.00
CA GLN A 181 1.10 -6.70 -1.62
C GLN A 181 0.18 -5.88 -0.71
N ILE A 182 0.03 -6.27 0.56
CA ILE A 182 -0.75 -5.54 1.56
C ILE A 182 -0.27 -4.08 1.65
N LYS A 183 1.05 -3.86 1.70
CA LYS A 183 1.62 -2.51 1.77
C LYS A 183 1.32 -1.69 0.51
N THR A 184 1.39 -2.29 -0.67
CA THR A 184 1.06 -1.62 -1.93
C THR A 184 -0.45 -1.39 -2.12
N ASP A 185 -1.30 -2.22 -1.51
CA ASP A 185 -2.77 -2.12 -1.55
C ASP A 185 -3.28 -0.94 -0.70
N ILE A 186 -2.52 -0.52 0.33
CA ILE A 186 -2.87 0.64 1.14
C ILE A 186 -3.12 1.87 0.24
N LEU A 187 -4.29 2.47 0.40
CA LEU A 187 -4.66 3.70 -0.30
C LEU A 187 -3.99 4.89 0.39
N THR A 188 -3.13 5.58 -0.36
CA THR A 188 -2.45 6.81 0.06
C THR A 188 -3.04 8.04 -0.64
N VAL A 189 -2.77 9.22 -0.07
CA VAL A 189 -3.16 10.51 -0.66
C VAL A 189 -2.65 10.66 -2.09
N GLU A 190 -1.46 10.14 -2.40
CA GLU A 190 -0.89 10.17 -3.75
C GLU A 190 -1.81 9.61 -4.83
N LYS A 191 -2.54 8.53 -4.52
CA LYS A 191 -3.44 7.85 -5.47
C LYS A 191 -4.77 8.59 -5.66
N LEU A 192 -5.05 9.64 -4.87
CA LEU A 192 -6.35 10.27 -4.78
C LEU A 192 -6.35 11.79 -5.03
N TYR A 193 -5.28 12.50 -4.63
CA TYR A 193 -5.30 13.95 -4.62
C TYR A 193 -5.54 14.56 -6.00
N ARG A 194 -6.21 15.70 -6.02
CA ARG A 194 -6.41 16.50 -7.21
C ARG A 194 -5.30 17.56 -7.28
N PRO A 195 -4.51 17.62 -8.36
CA PRO A 195 -3.45 18.60 -8.49
C PRO A 195 -3.96 20.04 -8.35
N SER A 196 -3.14 20.92 -7.78
CA SER A 196 -3.51 22.31 -7.49
C SER A 196 -3.93 23.10 -8.73
N HIS A 197 -3.34 22.82 -9.89
CA HIS A 197 -3.70 23.47 -11.15
C HIS A 197 -5.07 23.02 -11.71
N GLU A 198 -5.56 21.83 -11.33
CA GLU A 198 -6.88 21.34 -11.71
C GLU A 198 -7.95 21.76 -10.69
N TYR A 199 -7.62 21.75 -9.40
CA TYR A 199 -8.57 22.08 -8.33
C TYR A 199 -8.68 23.58 -8.08
N GLY A 200 -7.59 24.34 -8.18
CA GLY A 200 -7.49 25.77 -7.87
C GLY A 200 -6.89 26.07 -6.49
N PHE A 201 -6.34 27.27 -6.37
CA PHE A 201 -5.79 27.85 -5.15
C PHE A 201 -5.84 29.38 -5.24
N LEU A 202 -5.65 30.06 -4.12
CA LEU A 202 -5.54 31.52 -4.04
C LEU A 202 -4.20 31.93 -3.45
N ARG A 203 -3.75 33.14 -3.75
CA ARG A 203 -2.67 33.80 -3.03
C ARG A 203 -3.24 34.58 -1.85
N GLU A 204 -2.45 34.75 -0.80
CA GLU A 204 -2.86 35.54 0.37
C GLU A 204 -3.23 37.00 0.02
N THR A 205 -2.65 37.53 -1.07
CA THR A 205 -2.91 38.86 -1.61
C THR A 205 -4.13 38.96 -2.53
N ASP A 206 -4.72 37.82 -2.93
CA ASP A 206 -5.92 37.82 -3.77
C ASP A 206 -7.10 38.40 -2.96
N THR A 207 -8.19 38.74 -3.65
CA THR A 207 -9.37 39.35 -3.03
C THR A 207 -10.53 38.37 -2.87
N VAL A 208 -11.51 38.73 -2.04
CA VAL A 208 -12.79 38.00 -1.92
C VAL A 208 -13.49 37.89 -3.28
N LYS A 209 -13.36 38.88 -4.16
CA LYS A 209 -13.86 38.79 -5.54
C LYS A 209 -13.20 37.63 -6.31
N ASP A 210 -11.88 37.53 -6.24
CA ASP A 210 -11.13 36.46 -6.92
C ASP A 210 -11.53 35.08 -6.40
N TYR A 211 -11.75 34.97 -5.08
CA TYR A 211 -12.32 33.77 -4.47
C TYR A 211 -13.70 33.43 -5.04
N LEU A 212 -14.63 34.38 -5.10
CA LEU A 212 -15.99 34.15 -5.62
C LEU A 212 -15.97 33.74 -7.09
N ASP A 213 -15.07 34.32 -7.89
CA ASP A 213 -14.88 33.94 -9.29
C ASP A 213 -14.30 32.52 -9.42
N LEU A 214 -13.37 32.13 -8.54
CA LEU A 214 -12.85 30.76 -8.47
C LEU A 214 -13.91 29.74 -8.07
N VAL A 215 -14.79 30.07 -7.12
CA VAL A 215 -15.94 29.24 -6.72
C VAL A 215 -16.85 28.97 -7.93
N ARG A 216 -17.21 30.02 -8.67
CA ARG A 216 -18.07 29.90 -9.88
C ARG A 216 -17.43 29.03 -10.95
N LYS A 217 -16.12 29.20 -11.17
CA LYS A 217 -15.37 28.47 -12.19
C LYS A 217 -15.24 26.98 -11.87
N ASN A 218 -14.87 26.65 -10.64
CA ASN A 218 -14.47 25.29 -10.27
C ASN A 218 -15.58 24.48 -9.59
N ARG A 219 -16.70 25.11 -9.24
CA ARG A 219 -17.81 24.52 -8.47
C ARG A 219 -17.38 23.93 -7.12
N SER A 220 -16.30 24.47 -6.57
CA SER A 220 -15.76 24.14 -5.24
C SER A 220 -15.92 25.35 -4.33
N SER A 221 -16.26 25.12 -3.06
CA SER A 221 -16.50 26.18 -2.07
C SER A 221 -15.31 26.45 -1.16
N ARG A 222 -14.21 25.69 -1.30
CA ARG A 222 -13.05 25.73 -0.39
C ARG A 222 -11.77 25.64 -1.19
N PHE A 223 -10.81 26.53 -0.89
CA PHE A 223 -9.53 26.58 -1.60
C PHE A 223 -8.36 26.77 -0.63
N PRO A 224 -7.21 26.13 -0.91
CA PRO A 224 -5.97 26.43 -0.21
C PRO A 224 -5.48 27.84 -0.59
N VAL A 225 -4.85 28.49 0.37
CA VAL A 225 -4.23 29.81 0.22
C VAL A 225 -2.72 29.65 0.35
N ILE A 226 -1.97 30.19 -0.60
CA ILE A 226 -0.50 30.14 -0.62
C ILE A 226 0.12 31.54 -0.49
N ASN A 227 1.34 31.59 0.02
CA ASN A 227 2.18 32.78 -0.03
C ASN A 227 3.02 32.85 -1.32
N GLN A 228 3.86 33.88 -1.42
CA GLN A 228 4.80 34.07 -2.54
C GLN A 228 5.77 32.89 -2.77
N HIS A 229 6.07 32.11 -1.73
CA HIS A 229 6.96 30.95 -1.78
C HIS A 229 6.24 29.63 -2.10
N GLN A 230 4.96 29.69 -2.51
CA GLN A 230 4.10 28.53 -2.79
C GLN A 230 3.77 27.67 -1.55
N VAL A 231 4.07 28.17 -0.35
CA VAL A 231 3.75 27.49 0.92
C VAL A 231 2.29 27.74 1.28
N VAL A 232 1.58 26.71 1.72
CA VAL A 232 0.20 26.83 2.20
C VAL A 232 0.18 27.60 3.53
N VAL A 233 -0.53 28.72 3.55
CA VAL A 233 -0.64 29.62 4.72
C VAL A 233 -2.06 29.73 5.28
N GLY A 234 -3.04 29.19 4.56
CA GLY A 234 -4.42 29.19 5.00
C GLY A 234 -5.35 28.37 4.12
N VAL A 235 -6.61 28.28 4.54
CA VAL A 235 -7.73 27.79 3.74
C VAL A 235 -8.84 28.81 3.82
N VAL A 236 -9.50 29.07 2.70
CA VAL A 236 -10.67 29.95 2.65
C VAL A 236 -11.91 29.17 2.20
N THR A 237 -13.03 29.42 2.87
CA THR A 237 -14.32 28.79 2.62
C THR A 237 -15.41 29.82 2.36
N MET A 238 -16.59 29.38 1.89
CA MET A 238 -17.73 30.28 1.65
C MET A 238 -18.15 31.01 2.92
N ARG A 239 -17.99 30.37 4.09
CA ARG A 239 -18.33 30.95 5.40
C ARG A 239 -17.40 32.11 5.77
N ASP A 240 -16.13 32.03 5.36
CA ASP A 240 -15.12 33.04 5.69
C ASP A 240 -15.30 34.31 4.83
N ALA A 241 -15.71 34.13 3.58
CA ALA A 241 -15.82 35.19 2.58
C ALA A 241 -17.23 35.80 2.44
N GLY A 242 -18.30 35.09 2.84
CA GLY A 242 -19.69 35.42 2.50
C GLY A 242 -20.15 36.84 2.88
N ASP A 243 -19.72 37.34 4.04
CA ASP A 243 -20.14 38.64 4.57
C ASP A 243 -19.07 39.73 4.39
N LYS A 244 -18.07 39.51 3.54
CA LYS A 244 -16.90 40.39 3.39
C LYS A 244 -16.97 41.20 2.10
N SER A 245 -16.44 42.42 2.13
CA SER A 245 -16.36 43.25 0.92
C SER A 245 -15.56 42.53 -0.17
N PRO A 246 -15.99 42.55 -1.45
CA PRO A 246 -15.26 41.94 -2.56
C PRO A 246 -13.81 42.42 -2.72
N SER A 247 -13.48 43.61 -2.22
CA SER A 247 -12.11 44.17 -2.23
C SER A 247 -11.24 43.74 -1.04
N THR A 248 -11.79 43.01 -0.07
CA THR A 248 -11.03 42.50 1.08
C THR A 248 -10.05 41.43 0.62
N THR A 249 -8.82 41.48 1.11
CA THR A 249 -7.78 40.48 0.80
C THR A 249 -7.99 39.16 1.55
N ILE A 250 -7.53 38.06 0.96
CA ILE A 250 -7.76 36.70 1.48
C ILE A 250 -7.04 36.45 2.81
N ASP A 251 -5.86 37.04 3.02
CA ASP A 251 -5.09 36.95 4.28
C ASP A 251 -5.87 37.38 5.54
N LYS A 252 -6.87 38.27 5.37
CA LYS A 252 -7.74 38.80 6.43
C LYS A 252 -8.94 37.92 6.74
N VAL A 253 -9.27 36.98 5.87
CA VAL A 253 -10.48 36.15 5.99
C VAL A 253 -10.15 34.66 6.13
N MET A 254 -9.01 34.20 5.61
CA MET A 254 -8.64 32.79 5.63
C MET A 254 -8.50 32.23 7.06
N SER A 255 -8.85 30.96 7.23
CA SER A 255 -8.51 30.19 8.42
C SER A 255 -7.03 29.80 8.39
N ARG A 256 -6.36 29.99 9.53
CA ARG A 256 -4.94 29.64 9.74
C ARG A 256 -4.76 28.33 10.51
N SER A 257 -5.84 27.74 11.00
CA SER A 257 -5.80 26.41 11.62
C SER A 257 -5.77 25.36 10.51
N LEU A 258 -4.56 24.89 10.18
CA LEU A 258 -4.32 24.05 9.02
C LEU A 258 -4.19 22.58 9.43
N PHE A 259 -4.97 21.73 8.78
CA PHE A 259 -4.65 20.31 8.64
C PHE A 259 -4.05 20.10 7.26
N LEU A 260 -2.80 19.66 7.18
CA LEU A 260 -2.07 19.42 5.94
C LEU A 260 -1.68 17.94 5.87
N VAL A 261 -1.64 17.38 4.66
CA VAL A 261 -1.24 15.98 4.45
C VAL A 261 -0.18 15.86 3.36
N GLY A 262 0.71 14.88 3.49
CA GLY A 262 1.68 14.51 2.46
C GLY A 262 1.18 13.40 1.54
N LEU A 263 1.88 13.15 0.44
CA LEU A 263 1.53 12.11 -0.55
C LEU A 263 1.47 10.69 0.04
N SER A 264 2.36 10.36 0.97
CA SER A 264 2.43 9.05 1.63
C SER A 264 1.39 8.84 2.74
N THR A 265 0.58 9.85 3.07
CA THR A 265 -0.40 9.76 4.14
C THR A 265 -1.48 8.74 3.79
N ASN A 266 -1.82 7.84 4.72
CA ASN A 266 -2.89 6.86 4.56
C ASN A 266 -4.27 7.56 4.53
N ILE A 267 -5.10 7.22 3.53
CA ILE A 267 -6.44 7.77 3.35
C ILE A 267 -7.37 7.48 4.54
N ALA A 268 -7.24 6.34 5.21
CA ALA A 268 -8.05 6.01 6.38
C ALA A 268 -7.82 7.00 7.53
N ASN A 269 -6.57 7.39 7.79
CA ASN A 269 -6.24 8.40 8.81
C ASN A 269 -6.79 9.79 8.42
N VAL A 270 -6.69 10.14 7.14
CA VAL A 270 -7.27 11.39 6.61
C VAL A 270 -8.79 11.38 6.80
N SER A 271 -9.45 10.27 6.49
CA SER A 271 -10.90 10.09 6.63
C SER A 271 -11.35 10.26 8.09
N GLN A 272 -10.68 9.59 9.04
CA GLN A 272 -11.01 9.71 10.46
C GLN A 272 -10.92 11.16 10.94
N ARG A 273 -9.85 11.88 10.59
CA ARG A 273 -9.72 13.31 10.94
C ARG A 273 -10.74 14.19 10.24
N MET A 274 -11.01 13.95 8.95
CA MET A 274 -12.05 14.66 8.20
C MET A 274 -13.43 14.49 8.84
N ILE A 275 -13.73 13.31 9.37
CA ILE A 275 -15.00 13.05 10.06
C ILE A 275 -15.01 13.69 11.45
N ALA A 276 -13.94 13.52 12.23
CA ALA A 276 -13.88 13.98 13.62
C ALA A 276 -13.86 15.51 13.74
N GLU A 277 -13.18 16.20 12.83
CA GLU A 277 -12.96 17.65 12.83
C GLU A 277 -13.80 18.37 11.74
N ASP A 278 -14.67 17.64 11.02
CA ASP A 278 -15.54 18.13 9.95
C ASP A 278 -14.81 18.84 8.79
N PHE A 279 -13.63 18.34 8.42
CA PHE A 279 -12.92 18.83 7.24
C PHE A 279 -13.52 18.26 5.95
N GLU A 280 -14.03 19.14 5.08
CA GLU A 280 -14.50 18.75 3.75
C GLU A 280 -13.39 18.75 2.68
N MET A 281 -12.30 19.50 2.89
CA MET A 281 -11.16 19.58 1.99
C MET A 281 -9.88 19.80 2.80
N VAL A 282 -8.82 19.09 2.42
CA VAL A 282 -7.50 19.14 3.07
C VAL A 282 -6.42 19.39 2.01
N PRO A 283 -5.53 20.40 2.18
CA PRO A 283 -4.42 20.62 1.27
C PRO A 283 -3.37 19.51 1.34
N VAL A 284 -2.85 19.14 0.17
CA VAL A 284 -1.76 18.17 0.00
C VAL A 284 -0.47 18.94 -0.29
N VAL A 285 0.57 18.66 0.48
CA VAL A 285 1.83 19.42 0.43
C VAL A 285 3.06 18.54 0.31
N ARG A 286 4.16 19.12 -0.15
CA ARG A 286 5.51 18.53 -0.02
C ARG A 286 6.03 18.70 1.42
N ASN A 287 7.19 18.10 1.71
CA ASN A 287 7.88 18.24 2.99
C ASN A 287 8.19 19.70 3.37
N ASN A 288 8.43 20.57 2.38
CA ASN A 288 8.63 22.01 2.59
C ASN A 288 7.31 22.82 2.62
N GLN A 289 6.16 22.15 2.82
CA GLN A 289 4.82 22.73 2.88
C GLN A 289 4.33 23.42 1.59
N THR A 290 5.04 23.22 0.46
CA THR A 290 4.58 23.73 -0.83
C THR A 290 3.37 22.95 -1.33
N LEU A 291 2.39 23.67 -1.89
CA LEU A 291 1.13 23.10 -2.34
C LEU A 291 1.32 22.16 -3.54
N LEU A 292 0.86 20.92 -3.41
CA LEU A 292 0.73 19.96 -4.50
C LEU A 292 -0.69 19.92 -5.07
N GLY A 293 -1.68 20.02 -4.19
CA GLY A 293 -3.09 19.86 -4.55
C GLY A 293 -3.97 19.74 -3.33
N VAL A 294 -5.10 19.06 -3.48
CA VAL A 294 -6.05 18.85 -2.37
C VAL A 294 -6.63 17.45 -2.39
N VAL A 295 -7.15 17.03 -1.26
CA VAL A 295 -8.03 15.86 -1.14
C VAL A 295 -9.36 16.31 -0.53
N THR A 296 -10.48 15.86 -1.11
CA THR A 296 -11.82 16.16 -0.58
C THR A 296 -12.40 14.97 0.17
N ARG A 297 -13.25 15.24 1.15
CA ARG A 297 -13.95 14.20 1.92
C ARG A 297 -14.77 13.29 1.00
N ARG A 298 -15.40 13.84 -0.04
CA ARG A 298 -16.14 13.07 -1.04
C ARG A 298 -15.24 12.05 -1.74
N ASP A 299 -14.09 12.49 -2.25
CA ASP A 299 -13.16 11.61 -2.97
C ASP A 299 -12.62 10.49 -2.06
N VAL A 300 -12.32 10.83 -0.80
CA VAL A 300 -11.87 9.89 0.24
C VAL A 300 -12.93 8.83 0.50
N MET A 301 -14.15 9.24 0.79
CA MET A 301 -15.25 8.34 1.11
C MET A 301 -15.64 7.45 -0.08
N GLU A 302 -15.68 8.00 -1.31
CA GLU A 302 -15.98 7.23 -2.52
C GLU A 302 -14.94 6.14 -2.76
N LYS A 303 -13.64 6.43 -2.58
CA LYS A 303 -12.59 5.43 -2.73
C LYS A 303 -12.59 4.38 -1.63
N MET A 304 -12.84 4.76 -0.38
CA MET A 304 -12.94 3.82 0.73
C MET A 304 -14.15 2.88 0.62
N SER A 305 -15.25 3.33 0.01
CA SER A 305 -16.44 2.48 -0.19
C SER A 305 -16.25 1.39 -1.25
N ARG A 306 -15.28 1.55 -2.15
CA ARG A 306 -15.00 0.64 -3.27
C ARG A 306 -13.89 -0.36 -2.97
N SER A 307 -13.56 -0.59 -1.70
CA SER A 307 -12.41 -1.38 -1.27
C SER A 307 -12.24 -2.65 -2.11
N GLN A 308 -11.13 -2.68 -2.84
CA GLN A 308 -10.64 -3.88 -3.49
C GLN A 308 -10.34 -4.87 -2.38
N VAL A 309 -11.05 -6.00 -2.39
CA VAL A 309 -10.70 -7.16 -1.57
C VAL A 309 -9.26 -7.52 -1.94
N SER A 310 -8.32 -7.28 -1.03
CA SER A 310 -6.96 -7.81 -1.22
C SER A 310 -7.08 -9.34 -1.28
N ALA A 311 -6.29 -9.97 -2.14
CA ALA A 311 -6.38 -11.43 -2.34
C ALA A 311 -5.98 -12.21 -1.08
N LEU A 312 -5.32 -11.58 -0.11
CA LEU A 312 -4.82 -12.20 1.11
C LEU A 312 -5.27 -11.40 2.33
N PRO A 313 -5.91 -12.05 3.33
CA PRO A 313 -6.42 -11.36 4.49
C PRO A 313 -5.29 -10.96 5.44
N THR A 314 -5.37 -9.72 5.94
CA THR A 314 -4.60 -9.23 7.09
C THR A 314 -4.91 -10.04 8.36
N PHE A 315 -4.08 -9.93 9.40
CA PHE A 315 -4.34 -10.59 10.69
C PHE A 315 -5.72 -10.22 11.24
N SER A 316 -6.10 -8.94 11.15
CA SER A 316 -7.40 -8.43 11.57
C SER A 316 -8.54 -9.16 10.81
N GLU A 317 -8.45 -9.24 9.48
CA GLU A 317 -9.44 -9.95 8.66
C GLU A 317 -9.48 -11.47 8.95
N GLN A 318 -8.33 -12.08 9.25
CA GLN A 318 -8.26 -13.50 9.64
C GLN A 318 -9.01 -13.76 10.96
N ILE A 319 -8.90 -12.86 11.95
CA ILE A 319 -9.67 -12.96 13.20
C ILE A 319 -11.17 -12.82 12.90
N GLY A 320 -11.56 -11.81 12.12
CA GLY A 320 -12.96 -11.59 11.74
C GLY A 320 -13.59 -12.79 11.04
N GLN A 321 -12.85 -13.46 10.14
CA GLN A 321 -13.31 -14.67 9.44
C GLN A 321 -13.57 -15.89 10.35
N LYS A 322 -13.01 -15.89 11.58
CA LYS A 322 -13.21 -16.96 12.56
C LYS A 322 -14.41 -16.73 13.47
N LEU A 323 -15.01 -15.54 13.43
CA LEU A 323 -16.20 -15.21 14.22
C LEU A 323 -17.45 -15.85 13.61
N SER A 324 -18.12 -16.67 14.41
CA SER A 324 -19.40 -17.28 14.04
C SER A 324 -20.54 -16.56 14.74
N TYR A 325 -21.39 -15.89 13.95
CA TYR A 325 -22.52 -15.11 14.46
C TYR A 325 -23.75 -15.98 14.66
N HIS A 326 -24.22 -16.05 15.90
CA HIS A 326 -25.52 -16.60 16.29
C HIS A 326 -26.39 -15.46 16.83
N HIS A 327 -27.72 -15.61 16.83
CA HIS A 327 -28.68 -14.53 17.09
C HIS A 327 -28.32 -13.62 18.28
N ASP A 328 -27.90 -14.21 19.40
CA ASP A 328 -27.59 -13.47 20.65
C ASP A 328 -26.12 -13.58 21.09
N GLU A 329 -25.28 -14.33 20.37
CA GLU A 329 -23.88 -14.55 20.76
C GLU A 329 -22.95 -14.76 19.56
N VAL A 330 -21.69 -14.39 19.74
CA VAL A 330 -20.61 -14.69 18.79
C VAL A 330 -19.76 -15.81 19.38
N VAL A 331 -19.47 -16.80 18.55
CA VAL A 331 -18.68 -17.97 18.93
C VAL A 331 -17.36 -17.96 18.19
N ILE A 332 -16.27 -18.26 18.89
CA ILE A 332 -14.93 -18.43 18.31
C ILE A 332 -14.20 -19.57 19.03
N THR A 333 -13.49 -20.39 18.25
CA THR A 333 -12.57 -21.42 18.77
C THR A 333 -11.15 -20.85 18.79
N VAL A 334 -10.43 -21.03 19.89
CA VAL A 334 -9.07 -20.54 20.03
C VAL A 334 -8.09 -21.39 19.21
N GLU A 335 -7.47 -20.78 18.20
CA GLU A 335 -6.51 -21.42 17.31
C GLU A 335 -5.04 -21.07 17.69
N PRO A 336 -4.05 -21.89 17.28
CA PRO A 336 -2.64 -21.67 17.65
C PRO A 336 -2.08 -20.28 17.37
N PHE A 337 -2.51 -19.62 16.29
CA PHE A 337 -2.01 -18.29 15.90
C PHE A 337 -2.54 -17.16 16.80
N MET A 338 -3.49 -17.45 17.68
CA MET A 338 -4.09 -16.53 18.65
C MET A 338 -3.37 -16.55 20.01
N LEU A 339 -2.43 -17.49 20.22
CA LEU A 339 -1.83 -17.77 21.50
C LEU A 339 -0.49 -17.03 21.70
N GLU A 340 -0.21 -16.71 22.96
CA GLU A 340 1.14 -16.40 23.42
C GLU A 340 2.00 -17.66 23.46
N LYS A 341 3.33 -17.50 23.60
CA LYS A 341 4.27 -18.63 23.73
C LYS A 341 3.99 -19.56 24.92
N ASN A 342 3.28 -19.07 25.92
CA ASN A 342 2.88 -19.85 27.09
C ASN A 342 1.59 -20.67 26.87
N GLY A 343 0.99 -20.63 25.67
CA GLY A 343 -0.20 -21.38 25.31
C GLY A 343 -1.53 -20.74 25.76
N VAL A 344 -1.51 -19.51 26.27
CA VAL A 344 -2.70 -18.76 26.66
C VAL A 344 -3.11 -17.80 25.53
N LEU A 345 -4.41 -17.60 25.34
CA LEU A 345 -4.95 -16.59 24.42
C LEU A 345 -4.29 -15.24 24.68
N ALA A 346 -3.71 -14.65 23.64
CA ALA A 346 -3.07 -13.35 23.75
C ALA A 346 -4.13 -12.26 23.99
N ASN A 347 -3.87 -11.41 24.98
CA ASN A 347 -4.79 -10.34 25.37
C ASN A 347 -5.12 -9.39 24.20
N GLY A 348 -4.14 -9.14 23.32
CA GLY A 348 -4.33 -8.33 22.11
C GLY A 348 -5.30 -8.96 21.11
N VAL A 349 -5.38 -10.29 21.07
CA VAL A 349 -6.32 -11.01 20.19
C VAL A 349 -7.75 -10.88 20.71
N LEU A 350 -7.96 -10.94 22.03
CA LEU A 350 -9.27 -10.68 22.60
C LEU A 350 -9.74 -9.24 22.32
N ALA A 351 -8.86 -8.26 22.43
CA ALA A 351 -9.17 -6.88 22.06
C ALA A 351 -9.55 -6.73 20.57
N GLU A 352 -8.86 -7.46 19.68
CA GLU A 352 -9.15 -7.48 18.25
C GLU A 352 -10.52 -8.13 17.95
N ILE A 353 -10.83 -9.26 18.61
CA ILE A 353 -12.15 -9.92 18.51
C ILE A 353 -13.26 -8.95 18.89
N LEU A 354 -13.12 -8.28 20.05
CA LEU A 354 -14.11 -7.30 20.52
C LEU A 354 -14.22 -6.08 19.60
N THR A 355 -13.11 -5.66 19.00
CA THR A 355 -13.08 -4.58 18.00
C THR A 355 -13.89 -4.95 16.76
N HIS A 356 -13.69 -6.15 16.20
CA HIS A 356 -14.48 -6.66 15.07
C HIS A 356 -15.95 -6.76 15.39
N MET A 357 -16.30 -7.37 16.52
CA MET A 357 -17.69 -7.47 16.97
C MET A 357 -18.34 -6.09 17.13
N THR A 358 -17.60 -5.11 17.66
CA THR A 358 -18.08 -3.72 17.78
C THR A 358 -18.35 -3.08 16.42
N GLN A 359 -17.46 -3.30 15.46
CA GLN A 359 -17.60 -2.81 14.09
C GLN A 359 -18.83 -3.42 13.42
N ASP A 360 -19.02 -4.73 13.49
CA ASP A 360 -20.13 -5.43 12.83
C ASP A 360 -21.51 -5.03 13.40
N LEU A 361 -21.60 -4.79 14.71
CA LEU A 361 -22.84 -4.29 15.33
C LEU A 361 -23.31 -2.95 14.74
N VAL A 362 -22.39 -2.06 14.36
CA VAL A 362 -22.72 -0.71 13.87
C VAL A 362 -22.70 -0.60 12.35
N VAL A 363 -21.86 -1.38 11.65
CA VAL A 363 -21.85 -1.43 10.18
C VAL A 363 -23.20 -1.92 9.64
N ASN A 364 -23.86 -2.85 10.33
CA ASN A 364 -25.25 -3.26 10.03
C ASN A 364 -26.26 -2.10 10.15
N SER A 365 -25.89 -1.00 10.81
CA SER A 365 -26.67 0.24 10.90
C SER A 365 -26.36 1.26 9.80
N GLY A 366 -25.42 0.95 8.89
CA GLY A 366 -24.99 1.82 7.79
C GLY A 366 -24.18 3.05 8.23
N ARG A 367 -23.59 3.03 9.43
CA ARG A 367 -22.86 4.15 10.02
C ARG A 367 -21.41 3.81 10.27
N ASN A 368 -20.55 4.82 10.23
CA ASN A 368 -19.15 4.69 10.59
C ASN A 368 -18.98 4.91 12.09
N LEU A 369 -18.12 4.12 12.72
CA LEU A 369 -17.78 4.27 14.13
C LEU A 369 -16.30 4.51 14.35
N ILE A 370 -15.98 5.17 15.46
CA ILE A 370 -14.63 5.26 16.00
C ILE A 370 -14.70 4.75 17.44
N ILE A 371 -13.84 3.80 17.81
CA ILE A 371 -13.70 3.36 19.20
C ILE A 371 -12.94 4.47 19.94
N GLU A 372 -13.57 5.07 20.96
CA GLU A 372 -12.96 6.10 21.79
C GLU A 372 -12.26 5.49 23.02
N GLN A 373 -12.86 4.45 23.59
CA GLN A 373 -12.34 3.78 24.79
C GLN A 373 -12.70 2.29 24.77
N MET A 374 -11.77 1.48 25.27
CA MET A 374 -11.94 0.05 25.50
C MET A 374 -11.34 -0.30 26.87
N LEU A 375 -12.14 -0.91 27.74
CA LEU A 375 -11.72 -1.42 29.04
C LEU A 375 -12.00 -2.91 29.09
N ILE A 376 -10.96 -3.74 29.31
CA ILE A 376 -11.09 -5.20 29.35
C ILE A 376 -10.58 -5.71 30.70
N TYR A 377 -11.37 -6.56 31.34
CA TYR A 377 -11.03 -7.32 32.53
C TYR A 377 -10.72 -8.76 32.13
N PHE A 378 -9.48 -9.19 32.33
CA PHE A 378 -9.05 -10.58 32.10
C PHE A 378 -9.18 -11.35 33.42
N LEU A 379 -10.20 -12.21 33.53
CA LEU A 379 -10.53 -12.88 34.79
C LEU A 379 -9.89 -14.27 34.88
N GLN A 380 -9.82 -14.99 33.76
CA GLN A 380 -9.24 -16.32 33.67
C GLN A 380 -8.47 -16.49 32.36
N ALA A 381 -7.47 -17.38 32.37
CA ALA A 381 -6.73 -17.76 31.18
C ALA A 381 -7.58 -18.65 30.26
N VAL A 382 -7.46 -18.45 28.97
CA VAL A 382 -8.10 -19.25 27.91
C VAL A 382 -7.01 -19.98 27.14
N GLN A 383 -7.22 -21.25 26.81
CA GLN A 383 -6.23 -22.13 26.19
C GLN A 383 -6.58 -22.45 24.73
N ILE A 384 -5.68 -23.17 24.06
CA ILE A 384 -5.94 -23.75 22.74
C ILE A 384 -7.19 -24.61 22.75
N ASP A 385 -7.95 -24.59 21.65
CA ASP A 385 -9.19 -25.36 21.44
C ASP A 385 -10.37 -24.99 22.35
N ASP A 386 -10.20 -24.07 23.31
CA ASP A 386 -11.31 -23.51 24.08
C ASP A 386 -12.31 -22.81 23.14
N ILE A 387 -13.59 -22.98 23.43
CA ILE A 387 -14.68 -22.33 22.71
C ILE A 387 -15.19 -21.17 23.54
N LEU A 388 -15.02 -19.96 23.00
CA LEU A 388 -15.51 -18.73 23.63
C LEU A 388 -16.88 -18.36 23.06
N ARG A 389 -17.80 -18.03 23.98
CA ARG A 389 -19.10 -17.42 23.65
C ARG A 389 -19.09 -15.97 24.14
N ILE A 390 -19.33 -15.04 23.23
CA ILE A 390 -19.25 -13.61 23.50
C ILE A 390 -20.63 -13.00 23.31
N GLN A 391 -21.16 -12.38 24.37
CA GLN A 391 -22.45 -11.72 24.36
C GLN A 391 -22.23 -10.21 24.44
N ALA A 392 -22.87 -9.47 23.54
CA ALA A 392 -22.81 -8.01 23.49
C ALA A 392 -24.12 -7.40 23.98
N ARG A 393 -24.04 -6.36 24.83
CA ARG A 393 -25.19 -5.62 25.33
C ARG A 393 -24.96 -4.12 25.20
N ILE A 394 -25.83 -3.45 24.43
CA ILE A 394 -25.82 -1.99 24.34
C ILE A 394 -26.41 -1.42 25.63
N ILE A 395 -25.59 -0.76 26.45
CA ILE A 395 -26.01 -0.13 27.72
C ILE A 395 -26.62 1.25 27.44
N HIS A 396 -25.98 1.99 26.54
CA HIS A 396 -26.34 3.35 26.23
C HIS A 396 -26.17 3.60 24.73
N HIS A 397 -27.13 4.30 24.13
CA HIS A 397 -27.08 4.64 22.72
C HIS A 397 -27.70 6.02 22.49
N THR A 398 -26.95 6.88 21.82
CA THR A 398 -27.38 8.18 21.33
C THR A 398 -27.19 8.27 19.82
N ARG A 399 -27.60 9.38 19.22
CA ARG A 399 -27.31 9.63 17.79
C ARG A 399 -25.80 9.69 17.47
N ARG A 400 -24.95 9.99 18.47
CA ARG A 400 -23.50 10.26 18.27
C ARG A 400 -22.58 9.31 19.03
N SER A 401 -23.10 8.45 19.89
CA SER A 401 -22.30 7.56 20.72
C SER A 401 -23.04 6.32 21.15
N ALA A 402 -22.31 5.24 21.45
CA ALA A 402 -22.83 4.09 22.15
C ALA A 402 -21.82 3.55 23.18
N ILE A 403 -22.33 2.90 24.22
CA ILE A 403 -21.56 2.15 25.20
C ILE A 403 -22.05 0.71 25.16
N ILE A 404 -21.13 -0.22 24.94
CA ILE A 404 -21.41 -1.64 24.74
C ILE A 404 -20.64 -2.43 25.79
N ASP A 405 -21.34 -3.27 26.54
CA ASP A 405 -20.76 -4.26 27.43
C ASP A 405 -20.61 -5.61 26.71
N TYR A 406 -19.55 -6.32 27.04
CA TYR A 406 -19.27 -7.66 26.56
C TYR A 406 -19.04 -8.60 27.73
N ASP A 407 -19.74 -9.72 27.73
CA ASP A 407 -19.46 -10.86 28.60
C ASP A 407 -18.88 -12.00 27.76
N ILE A 408 -17.69 -12.49 28.15
CA ILE A 408 -16.97 -13.55 27.43
C ILE A 408 -16.96 -14.79 28.31
N TYR A 409 -17.55 -15.88 27.80
CA TYR A 409 -17.71 -17.14 28.50
C TYR A 409 -16.86 -18.25 27.90
N HIS A 410 -16.29 -19.10 28.76
CA HIS A 410 -15.87 -20.45 28.43
C HIS A 410 -16.75 -21.44 29.19
N GLY A 411 -17.56 -22.22 28.46
CA GLY A 411 -18.60 -23.04 29.06
C GLY A 411 -19.65 -22.19 29.78
N HIS A 412 -19.69 -22.27 31.12
CA HIS A 412 -20.57 -21.46 31.99
C HIS A 412 -19.81 -20.41 32.82
N GLN A 413 -18.48 -20.35 32.68
CA GLN A 413 -17.64 -19.43 33.46
C GLN A 413 -17.33 -18.17 32.65
N ILE A 414 -17.39 -17.01 33.31
CA ILE A 414 -16.94 -15.75 32.71
C ILE A 414 -15.42 -15.70 32.78
N VAL A 415 -14.77 -15.69 31.63
CA VAL A 415 -13.31 -15.60 31.51
C VAL A 415 -12.84 -14.17 31.29
N SER A 416 -13.69 -13.31 30.73
CA SER A 416 -13.42 -11.89 30.56
C SER A 416 -14.69 -11.05 30.51
N LYS A 417 -14.58 -9.77 30.86
CA LYS A 417 -15.61 -8.74 30.67
C LYS A 417 -14.99 -7.54 29.98
N ALA A 418 -15.74 -6.86 29.13
CA ALA A 418 -15.26 -5.61 28.53
C ALA A 418 -16.36 -4.55 28.41
N ASN A 419 -15.93 -3.29 28.41
CA ASN A 419 -16.76 -2.13 28.11
C ASN A 419 -16.11 -1.34 26.98
N ILE A 420 -16.86 -1.03 25.94
CA ILE A 420 -16.39 -0.29 24.76
C ILE A 420 -17.29 0.92 24.55
N THR A 421 -16.66 2.10 24.48
CA THR A 421 -17.33 3.36 24.12
C THR A 421 -16.95 3.72 22.69
N VAL A 422 -17.97 3.97 21.88
CA VAL A 422 -17.83 4.33 20.47
C VAL A 422 -18.51 5.65 20.17
N LYS A 423 -17.92 6.38 19.22
CA LYS A 423 -18.53 7.54 18.57
C LYS A 423 -19.13 7.10 17.23
N ILE A 424 -20.40 7.41 17.02
CA ILE A 424 -21.18 7.05 15.84
C ILE A 424 -21.36 8.30 14.97
N ASN A 425 -21.09 8.20 13.67
CA ASN A 425 -21.27 9.30 12.71
C ASN A 425 -22.38 9.02 11.70
#